data_AF-A0A8T2DWC1-F1
#
_entry.id   AF-A0A8T2DWC1-F1
#
_cell.length_a   1.000
_cell.length_b   1.000
_cell.length_c   1.000
_cell.angle_alpha   90.00
_cell.angle_beta   90.00
_cell.angle_gamma   90.00
#
_symmetry.space_group_name_H-M   'P 1'
#
loop_
_entity.id
_entity.type
_entity.pdbx_description
1 polymer ?
#
loop_
_entity_poly.entity_id
_entity_poly.type
_entity_poly.pdbx_seq_one_letter_code
_entity_poly.pdbx_strand_id
1 'polypeptide(L)'
;MPLRKQTSVACEKVKAMKVLSQGYNIVAESQGNLVARGLIEFCDNAPPVLNYISLGGPHAGIAKIPKCNSGPICAIGEALLKLEVYTDFVQDHIAPSGYIKIPGEISKYLEHSKYLPKLNNERPDERNSTFKDRFTNLHNLVLVMFESDTMLIPKETAWFGYYEDEGFDTLLSAQQTKLYREDWIGLKALDAAGKVKFESVLGDHLSISDEEVVEFVVPYLMQNCM
;
A
#
# COMPACT_ATOMS: atom_id res chain seq x y z
N MET A 1 5.62 -14.01 8.65
CA MET A 1 5.06 -13.06 9.65
C MET A 1 4.02 -12.21 8.95
N PRO A 2 2.76 -12.20 9.41
CA PRO A 2 1.67 -11.49 8.73
C PRO A 2 1.80 -9.96 8.89
N LEU A 3 1.24 -9.21 7.94
CA LEU A 3 1.36 -7.74 7.87
C LEU A 3 0.84 -7.01 9.11
N ARG A 4 -0.22 -7.52 9.73
CA ARG A 4 -0.75 -6.95 10.98
C ARG A 4 0.28 -6.97 12.09
N LYS A 5 1.05 -8.07 12.20
CA LYS A 5 2.13 -8.20 13.19
C LYS A 5 3.32 -7.29 12.84
N GLN A 6 3.67 -7.19 11.55
CA GLN A 6 4.71 -6.25 11.10
C GLN A 6 4.36 -4.81 11.47
N THR A 7 3.11 -4.40 11.21
CA THR A 7 2.60 -3.05 11.52
C THR A 7 2.60 -2.77 13.02
N SER A 8 2.14 -3.71 13.84
CA SER A 8 2.19 -3.57 15.29
C SER A 8 3.62 -3.41 15.79
N VAL A 9 4.57 -4.21 15.31
CA VAL A 9 5.99 -4.09 15.68
C VAL A 9 6.58 -2.75 15.23
N ALA A 10 6.25 -2.28 14.02
CA ALA A 10 6.69 -0.98 13.52
C ALA A 10 6.13 0.17 14.37
N CYS A 11 4.84 0.12 14.70
CA CYS A 11 4.15 1.10 15.56
C CYS A 11 4.84 1.25 16.92
N GLU A 12 5.10 0.13 17.62
CA GLU A 12 5.77 0.16 18.92
C GLU A 12 7.20 0.74 18.83
N LYS A 13 7.94 0.37 17.79
CA LYS A 13 9.30 0.90 17.58
C LYS A 13 9.30 2.39 17.33
N VAL A 14 8.42 2.88 16.45
CA VAL A 14 8.33 4.30 16.11
C VAL A 14 7.93 5.14 17.32
N LYS A 15 6.97 4.67 18.13
CA LYS A 15 6.58 5.35 19.39
C LYS A 15 7.72 5.48 20.38
N ALA A 16 8.61 4.49 20.44
CA ALA A 16 9.76 4.51 21.34
C ALA A 16 10.90 5.44 20.87
N MET A 17 10.93 5.83 19.60
CA MET A 17 11.99 6.65 19.02
C MET A 17 11.74 8.15 19.24
N LYS A 18 12.32 8.71 20.31
CA LYS A 18 12.20 10.14 20.63
C LYS A 18 12.61 11.08 19.49
N VAL A 19 13.56 10.66 18.66
CA VAL A 19 14.01 11.45 17.48
C VAL A 19 12.90 11.67 16.45
N LEU A 20 11.88 10.81 16.42
CA LEU A 20 10.74 10.93 15.50
C LEU A 20 9.59 11.76 16.08
N SER A 21 9.68 12.21 17.34
CA SER A 21 8.56 12.82 18.08
C SER A 21 7.99 14.11 17.45
N GLN A 22 8.81 14.85 16.70
CA GLN A 22 8.39 16.06 15.97
C GLN A 22 7.84 15.76 14.57
N GLY A 23 7.73 14.48 14.21
CA GLY A 23 7.32 14.00 12.91
C GLY A 23 8.48 13.51 12.06
N TYR A 24 8.15 12.69 11.06
CA TYR A 24 9.13 12.02 10.21
C TYR A 24 8.57 11.73 8.83
N ASN A 25 9.46 11.47 7.87
CA ASN A 25 9.10 11.02 6.53
C ASN A 25 9.24 9.51 6.43
N ILE A 26 8.44 8.90 5.56
CA ILE A 26 8.53 7.47 5.23
C ILE A 26 8.82 7.32 3.74
N VAL A 27 9.86 6.54 3.42
CA VAL A 27 10.01 5.91 2.11
C VAL A 27 9.71 4.43 2.29
N ALA A 28 8.79 3.89 1.51
CA ALA A 28 8.46 2.47 1.57
C ALA A 28 8.46 1.84 0.19
N GLU A 29 8.95 0.61 0.12
CA GLU A 29 9.16 -0.13 -1.11
C GLU A 29 8.29 -1.38 -1.14
N SER A 30 7.66 -1.68 -2.28
CA SER A 30 6.91 -2.92 -2.50
C SER A 30 5.89 -3.18 -1.38
N GLN A 31 5.86 -4.39 -0.81
CA GLN A 31 5.03 -4.76 0.35
C GLN A 31 5.17 -3.80 1.54
N GLY A 32 6.34 -3.17 1.74
CA GLY A 32 6.58 -2.23 2.83
C GLY A 32 5.58 -1.08 2.85
N ASN A 33 5.02 -0.71 1.69
CA ASN A 33 3.96 0.30 1.57
C ASN A 33 2.70 -0.05 2.38
N LEU A 34 2.35 -1.32 2.46
CA LEU A 34 1.20 -1.77 3.23
C LEU A 34 1.46 -1.69 4.74
N VAL A 35 2.71 -1.89 5.16
CA VAL A 35 3.13 -1.68 6.56
C VAL A 35 3.19 -0.19 6.89
N ALA A 36 3.71 0.64 5.98
CA ALA A 36 3.76 2.10 6.11
C ALA A 36 2.36 2.70 6.23
N ARG A 37 1.43 2.29 5.36
CA ARG A 37 0.01 2.67 5.49
C ARG A 37 -0.61 2.16 6.78
N GLY A 38 -0.33 0.91 7.17
CA GLY A 38 -0.76 0.40 8.47
C GLY A 38 -0.24 1.23 9.64
N LEU A 39 1.00 1.73 9.57
CA LEU A 39 1.57 2.63 10.56
C LEU A 39 0.85 3.99 10.58
N ILE A 40 0.55 4.57 9.42
CA ILE A 40 -0.19 5.84 9.31
C ILE A 40 -1.63 5.69 9.81
N GLU A 41 -2.32 4.64 9.40
CA GLU A 41 -3.76 4.50 9.58
C GLU A 41 -4.12 3.81 10.90
N PHE A 42 -3.41 2.75 11.30
CA PHE A 42 -3.76 1.95 12.50
C PHE A 42 -3.05 2.41 13.79
N CYS A 43 -1.86 2.99 13.70
CA CYS A 43 -1.04 3.27 14.89
C CYS A 43 -1.51 4.54 15.61
N ASP A 44 -2.38 4.36 16.59
CA ASP A 44 -2.86 5.47 17.42
C ASP A 44 -1.74 6.08 18.27
N ASN A 45 -1.73 7.40 18.44
CA ASN A 45 -0.70 8.16 19.16
C ASN A 45 0.74 7.92 18.66
N ALA A 46 0.93 7.59 17.38
CA ALA A 46 2.24 7.64 16.75
C ALA A 46 2.69 9.10 16.57
N PRO A 47 3.99 9.38 16.57
CA PRO A 47 4.50 10.62 16.00
C PRO A 47 3.98 10.82 14.56
N PRO A 48 3.77 12.06 14.11
CA PRO A 48 3.13 12.32 12.83
C PRO A 48 4.01 11.94 11.64
N VAL A 49 3.44 11.30 10.63
CA VAL A 49 4.10 11.13 9.33
C VAL A 49 3.85 12.40 8.52
N LEU A 50 4.93 13.04 8.07
CA LEU A 50 4.86 14.29 7.30
C LEU A 50 4.73 13.97 5.81
N ASN A 51 5.78 13.39 5.21
CA ASN A 51 5.75 12.96 3.82
C ASN A 51 5.80 11.43 3.73
N TYR A 52 4.99 10.87 2.85
CA TYR A 52 5.01 9.46 2.53
C TYR A 52 5.31 9.25 1.05
N ILE A 53 6.46 8.63 0.77
CA ILE A 53 6.92 8.26 -0.57
C ILE A 53 6.76 6.75 -0.72
N SER A 54 5.91 6.35 -1.65
CA SER A 54 5.57 4.97 -1.96
C SER A 54 6.20 4.55 -3.27
N LEU A 55 7.20 3.69 -3.20
CA LEU A 55 7.85 3.09 -4.36
C LEU A 55 7.20 1.73 -4.66
N GLY A 56 6.37 1.65 -5.71
CA GLY A 56 5.75 0.41 -6.16
C GLY A 56 4.90 -0.26 -5.08
N GLY A 57 3.96 0.46 -4.48
CA GLY A 57 3.12 -0.07 -3.39
C GLY A 57 1.89 -0.85 -3.89
N PRO A 58 1.60 -2.07 -3.42
CA PRO A 58 0.38 -2.80 -3.76
C PRO A 58 -0.87 -2.28 -3.03
N HIS A 59 -1.18 -0.98 -3.17
CA HIS A 59 -2.19 -0.30 -2.34
C HIS A 59 -3.62 -0.81 -2.52
N ALA A 60 -3.96 -1.27 -3.73
CA ALA A 60 -5.22 -1.93 -4.03
C ALA A 60 -5.11 -3.47 -4.05
N GLY A 61 -3.93 -4.00 -3.69
CA GLY A 61 -3.61 -5.42 -3.69
C GLY A 61 -2.96 -5.91 -4.99
N ILE A 62 -2.81 -7.23 -5.10
CA ILE A 62 -2.39 -7.92 -6.33
C ILE A 62 -3.40 -9.01 -6.69
N ALA A 63 -3.72 -9.09 -7.98
CA ALA A 63 -4.74 -9.98 -8.52
C ALA A 63 -4.17 -11.32 -8.95
N LYS A 64 -2.85 -11.37 -9.18
CA LYS A 64 -2.13 -12.57 -9.56
C LYS A 64 -0.84 -12.65 -8.76
N ILE A 65 -0.46 -13.86 -8.39
CA ILE A 65 0.85 -14.14 -7.82
C ILE A 65 1.85 -14.06 -8.99
N PRO A 66 2.85 -13.14 -8.95
CA PRO A 66 3.79 -13.00 -10.03
C PRO A 66 4.57 -14.30 -10.23
N LYS A 67 4.74 -14.70 -11.49
CA LYS A 67 5.66 -15.79 -11.83
C LYS A 67 7.06 -15.23 -11.71
N CYS A 68 7.87 -15.81 -10.84
CA CYS A 68 9.26 -15.42 -10.74
C CYS A 68 10.17 -16.64 -10.73
N ASN A 69 11.41 -16.45 -11.18
CA ASN A 69 12.28 -17.56 -11.57
C ASN A 69 13.10 -18.11 -10.40
N SER A 70 13.47 -17.28 -9.41
CA SER A 70 14.24 -17.70 -8.24
C SER A 70 14.23 -16.63 -7.14
N GLY A 71 14.53 -17.03 -5.90
CA GLY A 71 14.66 -16.14 -4.75
C GLY A 71 13.52 -16.25 -3.73
N PRO A 72 13.63 -15.54 -2.59
CA PRO A 72 12.70 -15.67 -1.46
C PRO A 72 11.26 -15.25 -1.81
N ILE A 73 11.08 -14.32 -2.74
CA ILE A 73 9.77 -13.89 -3.23
C ILE A 73 9.08 -15.03 -4.01
N CYS A 74 9.84 -15.84 -4.75
CA CYS A 74 9.31 -16.97 -5.53
C CYS A 74 8.89 -18.15 -4.67
N ALA A 75 9.67 -18.46 -3.65
CA ALA A 75 9.29 -19.49 -2.69
C ALA A 75 7.95 -19.17 -2.01
N ILE A 76 7.69 -17.87 -1.73
CA ILE A 76 6.41 -17.41 -1.18
C ILE A 76 5.30 -17.49 -2.22
N GLY A 77 5.57 -17.10 -3.47
CA GLY A 77 4.62 -17.23 -4.58
C GLY A 77 4.19 -18.68 -4.83
N GLU A 78 5.13 -19.62 -4.86
CA GLU A 78 4.83 -21.05 -4.98
C GLU A 78 3.99 -21.58 -3.81
N ALA A 79 4.31 -21.16 -2.57
CA ALA A 79 3.52 -21.55 -1.40
C ALA A 79 2.07 -21.04 -1.51
N LEU A 80 1.88 -19.82 -2.00
CA LEU A 80 0.55 -19.23 -2.23
C LEU A 80 -0.21 -19.86 -3.40
N LEU A 81 0.50 -20.37 -4.42
CA LEU A 81 -0.12 -21.12 -5.52
C LEU A 81 -0.56 -22.53 -5.09
N LYS A 82 0.14 -23.14 -4.12
CA LYS A 82 -0.18 -24.48 -3.59
C LYS A 82 -1.24 -24.47 -2.49
N LEU A 83 -1.52 -23.30 -1.89
CA LEU A 83 -2.40 -23.16 -0.73
C LEU A 83 -3.58 -22.23 -1.06
N GLU A 84 -4.73 -22.49 -0.48
CA GLU A 84 -5.87 -21.57 -0.59
C GLU A 84 -5.58 -20.28 0.20
N VAL A 85 -5.40 -19.18 -0.53
CA VAL A 85 -4.91 -17.89 -0.01
C VAL A 85 -5.75 -17.32 1.14
N TYR A 86 -7.05 -17.60 1.15
CA TYR A 86 -8.01 -17.08 2.11
C TYR A 86 -8.25 -17.98 3.34
N THR A 87 -7.45 -19.04 3.51
CA THR A 87 -7.50 -19.83 4.75
C THR A 87 -6.86 -19.09 5.92
N ASP A 88 -7.36 -19.33 7.14
CA ASP A 88 -6.83 -18.70 8.36
C ASP A 88 -5.32 -18.91 8.52
N PHE A 89 -4.84 -20.12 8.25
CA PHE A 89 -3.43 -20.48 8.34
C PHE A 89 -2.59 -19.60 7.40
N VAL A 90 -2.98 -19.47 6.13
CA VAL A 90 -2.23 -18.68 5.15
C VAL A 90 -2.27 -17.19 5.49
N GLN A 91 -3.43 -16.67 5.90
CA GLN A 91 -3.60 -15.28 6.33
C GLN A 91 -2.76 -14.93 7.58
N ASP A 92 -2.56 -15.88 8.50
CA ASP A 92 -1.81 -15.64 9.75
C ASP A 92 -0.29 -15.87 9.64
N HIS A 93 0.20 -16.46 8.55
CA HIS A 93 1.62 -16.84 8.43
C HIS A 93 2.34 -16.19 7.24
N ILE A 94 1.66 -16.04 6.11
CA ILE A 94 2.26 -15.63 4.83
C ILE A 94 1.91 -14.17 4.55
N ALA A 95 2.88 -13.25 4.60
CA ALA A 95 2.59 -11.81 4.51
C ALA A 95 1.85 -11.39 3.22
N PRO A 96 2.22 -11.89 2.03
CA PRO A 96 1.53 -11.49 0.81
C PRO A 96 0.06 -11.89 0.70
N SER A 97 -0.40 -12.89 1.46
CA SER A 97 -1.80 -13.29 1.43
C SER A 97 -2.74 -12.18 1.92
N GLY A 98 -2.25 -11.29 2.77
CA GLY A 98 -3.01 -10.18 3.33
C GLY A 98 -3.40 -9.10 2.31
N TYR A 99 -2.87 -9.13 1.08
CA TYR A 99 -3.20 -8.19 0.01
C TYR A 99 -3.40 -8.84 -1.35
N ILE A 100 -3.59 -10.16 -1.39
CA ILE A 100 -4.12 -10.80 -2.60
C ILE A 100 -5.61 -10.47 -2.66
N LYS A 101 -6.04 -9.91 -3.79
CA LYS A 101 -7.42 -9.52 -4.07
C LYS A 101 -7.78 -10.05 -5.45
N ILE A 102 -8.49 -11.15 -5.54
CA ILE A 102 -8.77 -11.82 -6.84
C ILE A 102 -10.09 -11.27 -7.41
N PRO A 103 -10.09 -10.57 -8.56
CA PRO A 103 -11.32 -10.20 -9.27
C PRO A 103 -12.17 -11.44 -9.56
N GLY A 104 -13.48 -11.35 -9.39
CA GLY A 104 -14.41 -12.47 -9.43
C GLY A 104 -14.53 -13.27 -8.12
N GLU A 105 -13.63 -13.08 -7.15
CA GLU A 105 -13.71 -13.70 -5.82
C GLU A 105 -13.81 -12.67 -4.68
N ILE A 106 -14.34 -11.48 -4.96
CA ILE A 106 -14.38 -10.35 -4.02
C ILE A 106 -15.13 -10.69 -2.71
N SER A 107 -16.16 -11.54 -2.77
CA SER A 107 -16.85 -11.99 -1.54
C SER A 107 -15.91 -12.74 -0.60
N LYS A 108 -15.11 -13.70 -1.10
CA LYS A 108 -14.12 -14.43 -0.29
C LYS A 108 -13.02 -13.49 0.22
N TYR A 109 -12.56 -12.58 -0.61
CA TYR A 109 -11.57 -11.56 -0.24
C TYR A 109 -12.06 -10.71 0.94
N LEU A 110 -13.27 -10.16 0.85
CA LEU A 110 -13.85 -9.34 1.90
C LEU A 110 -14.12 -10.15 3.17
N GLU A 111 -14.55 -11.40 3.07
CA GLU A 111 -14.82 -12.24 4.24
C GLU A 111 -13.54 -12.68 4.98
N HIS A 112 -12.48 -13.05 4.25
CA HIS A 112 -11.37 -13.77 4.84
C HIS A 112 -10.02 -13.03 4.86
N SER A 113 -9.80 -12.03 3.99
CA SER A 113 -8.52 -11.32 3.98
C SER A 113 -8.36 -10.48 5.25
N LYS A 114 -7.30 -10.74 6.02
CA LYS A 114 -7.16 -10.18 7.38
C LYS A 114 -6.54 -8.78 7.41
N TYR A 115 -6.10 -8.25 6.28
CA TYR A 115 -5.31 -7.02 6.24
C TYR A 115 -5.85 -5.96 5.27
N LEU A 116 -5.77 -6.19 3.96
CA LEU A 116 -6.07 -5.16 2.96
C LEU A 116 -7.51 -4.61 3.01
N PRO A 117 -8.59 -5.43 3.17
CA PRO A 117 -9.94 -4.88 3.28
C PRO A 117 -10.10 -3.93 4.46
N LYS A 118 -9.40 -4.21 5.56
CA LYS A 118 -9.40 -3.36 6.75
C LYS A 118 -8.60 -2.08 6.52
N LEU A 119 -7.41 -2.19 5.92
CA LEU A 119 -6.56 -1.04 5.60
C LEU A 119 -7.24 -0.09 4.62
N ASN A 120 -8.01 -0.62 3.66
CA ASN A 120 -8.70 0.17 2.65
C ASN A 120 -10.13 0.59 3.03
N ASN A 121 -10.58 0.31 4.26
CA ASN A 121 -11.96 0.58 4.72
C ASN A 121 -13.02 -0.02 3.77
N GLU A 122 -12.76 -1.20 3.20
CA GLU A 122 -13.61 -1.82 2.18
C GLU A 122 -14.88 -2.46 2.79
N ARG A 123 -14.81 -2.90 4.04
CA ARG A 123 -15.95 -3.49 4.77
C ARG A 123 -16.80 -2.39 5.42
N PRO A 124 -18.04 -2.15 4.98
CA PRO A 124 -18.87 -1.03 5.44
C PRO A 124 -19.06 -0.99 6.97
N ASP A 125 -19.22 -2.15 7.60
CA ASP A 125 -19.44 -2.36 9.03
C ASP A 125 -18.17 -2.23 9.89
N GLU A 126 -16.98 -2.31 9.29
CA GLU A 126 -15.69 -2.13 9.98
C GLU A 126 -15.02 -0.78 9.69
N ARG A 127 -15.64 0.09 8.88
CA ARG A 127 -15.05 1.37 8.48
C ARG A 127 -14.68 2.22 9.69
N ASN A 128 -13.46 2.74 9.68
CA ASN A 128 -12.95 3.59 10.74
C ASN A 128 -12.56 4.97 10.18
N SER A 129 -13.27 6.02 10.63
CA SER A 129 -13.01 7.40 10.18
C SER A 129 -11.63 7.91 10.59
N THR A 130 -11.06 7.39 11.68
CA THR A 130 -9.72 7.81 12.13
C THR A 130 -8.63 7.46 11.12
N PHE A 131 -8.84 6.46 10.27
CA PHE A 131 -7.88 6.11 9.21
C PHE A 131 -7.80 7.24 8.19
N LYS A 132 -8.97 7.76 7.79
CA LYS A 132 -9.08 8.94 6.93
C LYS A 132 -8.47 10.18 7.58
N ASP A 133 -8.79 10.45 8.84
CA ASP A 133 -8.26 11.62 9.54
C ASP A 133 -6.72 11.59 9.58
N ARG A 134 -6.13 10.43 9.88
CA ARG A 134 -4.66 10.26 9.91
C ARG A 134 -4.03 10.33 8.53
N PHE A 135 -4.62 9.69 7.52
CA PHE A 135 -4.08 9.66 6.16
C PHE A 135 -4.13 11.05 5.50
N THR A 136 -5.18 11.83 5.76
CA THR A 136 -5.31 13.21 5.24
C THR A 136 -4.37 14.23 5.90
N ASN A 137 -3.80 13.88 7.06
CA ASN A 137 -2.81 14.72 7.74
C ASN A 137 -1.43 14.71 7.08
N LEU A 138 -1.17 13.80 6.12
CA LEU A 138 0.06 13.84 5.33
C LEU A 138 0.23 15.23 4.69
N HIS A 139 1.47 15.72 4.67
CA HIS A 139 1.85 16.91 3.92
C HIS A 139 1.96 16.57 2.44
N ASN A 140 2.61 15.44 2.11
CA ASN A 140 2.72 14.92 0.76
C ASN A 140 2.59 13.40 0.73
N LEU A 141 1.89 12.91 -0.28
CA LEU A 141 1.85 11.51 -0.68
C LEU A 141 2.41 11.41 -2.10
N VAL A 142 3.58 10.78 -2.25
CA VAL A 142 4.19 10.51 -3.56
C VAL A 142 3.99 9.04 -3.88
N LEU A 143 3.30 8.75 -4.97
CA LEU A 143 3.02 7.41 -5.44
C LEU A 143 3.82 7.18 -6.71
N VAL A 144 4.87 6.37 -6.63
CA VAL A 144 5.72 6.02 -7.77
C VAL A 144 5.30 4.67 -8.32
N MET A 145 4.92 4.65 -9.60
CA MET A 145 4.59 3.45 -10.36
C MET A 145 5.71 3.11 -11.35
N PHE A 146 6.07 1.83 -11.43
CA PHE A 146 7.06 1.34 -12.38
C PHE A 146 6.35 0.94 -13.69
N GLU A 147 6.75 1.52 -14.82
CA GLU A 147 6.00 1.35 -16.06
C GLU A 147 6.04 -0.08 -16.61
N SER A 148 7.13 -0.80 -16.35
CA SER A 148 7.33 -2.19 -16.79
C SER A 148 7.22 -3.18 -15.64
N ASP A 149 6.51 -2.84 -14.56
CA ASP A 149 6.39 -3.69 -13.36
C ASP A 149 5.81 -5.07 -13.69
N THR A 150 6.60 -6.11 -13.43
CA THR A 150 6.21 -7.52 -13.62
C THR A 150 5.77 -8.20 -12.32
N MET A 151 5.90 -7.52 -11.18
CA MET A 151 5.61 -8.05 -9.85
C MET A 151 4.21 -7.64 -9.37
N LEU A 152 3.81 -6.40 -9.62
CA LEU A 152 2.50 -5.87 -9.29
C LEU A 152 1.54 -6.08 -10.46
N ILE A 153 0.53 -6.93 -10.25
CA ILE A 153 -0.49 -7.21 -11.26
C ILE A 153 -1.85 -6.86 -10.66
N PRO A 154 -2.51 -5.77 -11.09
CA PRO A 154 -2.06 -4.76 -12.06
C PRO A 154 -1.01 -3.81 -11.46
N LYS A 155 -0.17 -3.17 -12.28
CA LYS A 155 0.85 -2.21 -11.80
C LYS A 155 0.24 -0.93 -11.25
N GLU A 156 -0.95 -0.59 -11.74
CA GLU A 156 -1.77 0.56 -11.37
C GLU A 156 -2.17 0.55 -9.89
N THR A 157 -2.05 -0.60 -9.22
CA THR A 157 -2.16 -0.71 -7.76
C THR A 157 -1.19 0.24 -7.03
N ALA A 158 -0.03 0.56 -7.62
CA ALA A 158 0.91 1.58 -7.14
C ALA A 158 0.27 2.96 -6.99
N TRP A 159 -0.77 3.23 -7.78
CA TRP A 159 -1.56 4.44 -7.77
C TRP A 159 -2.98 4.21 -7.25
N PHE A 160 -3.26 3.12 -6.52
CA PHE A 160 -4.61 2.71 -6.08
C PHE A 160 -5.59 2.35 -7.22
N GLY A 161 -5.13 2.22 -8.46
CA GLY A 161 -5.91 1.65 -9.55
C GLY A 161 -6.06 0.14 -9.40
N TYR A 162 -7.17 -0.41 -9.90
CA TYR A 162 -7.43 -1.84 -9.80
C TYR A 162 -8.47 -2.34 -10.79
N TYR A 163 -8.55 -3.66 -10.97
CA TYR A 163 -9.61 -4.28 -11.75
C TYR A 163 -11.00 -4.06 -11.12
N GLU A 164 -12.04 -4.16 -11.94
CA GLU A 164 -13.42 -4.25 -11.46
C GLU A 164 -13.66 -5.52 -10.62
N ASP A 165 -14.72 -5.52 -9.81
CA ASP A 165 -14.99 -6.59 -8.85
C ASP A 165 -15.31 -7.91 -9.58
N GLU A 166 -15.90 -7.82 -10.77
CA GLU A 166 -16.41 -8.93 -11.57
C GLU A 166 -15.31 -9.75 -12.29
N GLY A 167 -14.17 -9.15 -12.59
CA GLY A 167 -13.16 -9.81 -13.42
C GLY A 167 -11.99 -8.92 -13.84
N PHE A 168 -11.18 -9.43 -14.77
CA PHE A 168 -9.93 -8.81 -15.19
C PHE A 168 -10.06 -7.91 -16.43
N ASP A 169 -11.27 -7.75 -16.96
CA ASP A 169 -11.49 -7.12 -18.27
C ASP A 169 -11.41 -5.59 -18.23
N THR A 170 -11.86 -4.99 -17.12
CA THR A 170 -11.85 -3.54 -16.92
C THR A 170 -10.86 -3.18 -15.84
N LEU A 171 -9.95 -2.26 -16.16
CA LEU A 171 -9.02 -1.67 -15.21
C LEU A 171 -9.44 -0.24 -14.89
N LEU A 172 -9.66 0.04 -13.60
CA LEU A 172 -10.05 1.35 -13.09
C LEU A 172 -8.82 2.14 -12.64
N SER A 173 -8.77 3.41 -13.01
CA SER A 173 -7.87 4.37 -12.36
C SER A 173 -8.28 4.60 -10.91
N ALA A 174 -7.39 5.19 -10.11
CA ALA A 174 -7.67 5.57 -8.73
C ALA A 174 -9.01 6.30 -8.60
N GLN A 175 -9.22 7.32 -9.43
CA GLN A 175 -10.40 8.20 -9.42
C GLN A 175 -11.70 7.47 -9.77
N GLN A 176 -11.62 6.34 -10.47
CA GLN A 176 -12.78 5.51 -10.84
C GLN A 176 -13.13 4.49 -9.75
N THR A 177 -12.23 4.19 -8.82
CA THR A 177 -12.51 3.24 -7.71
C THR A 177 -13.56 3.79 -6.74
N LYS A 178 -14.27 2.90 -6.04
CA LYS A 178 -15.20 3.30 -4.96
C LYS A 178 -14.45 3.95 -3.80
N LEU A 179 -13.27 3.41 -3.44
CA LEU A 179 -12.38 3.93 -2.39
C LEU A 179 -12.10 5.42 -2.56
N TYR A 180 -11.78 5.85 -3.79
CA TYR A 180 -11.54 7.26 -4.08
C TYR A 180 -12.84 8.06 -4.16
N ARG A 181 -13.83 7.60 -4.93
CA ARG A 181 -15.08 8.37 -5.17
C ARG A 181 -15.83 8.70 -3.89
N GLU A 182 -15.92 7.71 -2.99
CA GLU A 182 -16.54 7.82 -1.67
C GLU A 182 -15.56 8.22 -0.55
N ASP A 183 -14.28 8.38 -0.90
CA ASP A 183 -13.22 8.91 -0.02
C ASP A 183 -13.06 8.15 1.30
N TRP A 184 -13.00 6.81 1.22
CA TRP A 184 -13.01 5.88 2.36
C TRP A 184 -11.80 6.03 3.29
N ILE A 185 -10.66 6.40 2.73
CA ILE A 185 -9.40 6.61 3.46
C ILE A 185 -8.89 8.05 3.34
N GLY A 186 -9.64 8.96 2.69
CA GLY A 186 -9.18 10.34 2.50
C GLY A 186 -8.29 10.60 1.29
N LEU A 187 -8.07 9.62 0.42
CA LEU A 187 -7.23 9.79 -0.78
C LEU A 187 -7.75 10.90 -1.69
N LYS A 188 -9.07 11.02 -1.88
CA LYS A 188 -9.66 12.08 -2.70
C LYS A 188 -9.51 13.44 -2.05
N ALA A 189 -9.69 13.54 -0.73
CA ALA A 189 -9.48 14.79 -0.01
C ALA A 189 -8.01 15.25 -0.08
N LEU A 190 -7.07 14.32 0.07
CA LEU A 190 -5.63 14.59 -0.02
C LEU A 190 -5.22 15.03 -1.44
N ASP A 191 -5.76 14.36 -2.46
CA ASP A 191 -5.53 14.68 -3.87
C ASP A 191 -6.12 16.06 -4.23
N ALA A 192 -7.36 16.33 -3.84
CA ALA A 192 -8.01 17.64 -4.04
C ALA A 192 -7.27 18.80 -3.34
N ALA A 193 -6.53 18.51 -2.27
CA ALA A 193 -5.66 19.48 -1.60
C ALA A 193 -4.29 19.68 -2.30
N GLY A 194 -4.05 19.00 -3.43
CA GLY A 194 -2.80 19.10 -4.20
C GLY A 194 -1.61 18.36 -3.59
N LYS A 195 -1.85 17.53 -2.56
CA LYS A 195 -0.82 16.85 -1.77
C LYS A 195 -0.43 15.47 -2.31
N VAL A 196 -1.16 14.94 -3.30
CA VAL A 196 -0.83 13.66 -3.94
C VAL A 196 -0.05 13.92 -5.23
N LYS A 197 1.01 13.13 -5.44
CA LYS A 197 1.82 13.11 -6.65
C LYS A 197 1.79 11.70 -7.24
N PHE A 198 1.42 11.60 -8.51
CA PHE A 198 1.37 10.35 -9.25
C PHE A 198 2.53 10.38 -10.24
N GLU A 199 3.65 9.74 -9.87
CA GLU A 199 4.87 9.73 -10.67
C GLU A 199 5.07 8.34 -11.28
N SER A 200 5.55 8.28 -12.53
CA SER A 200 5.93 7.03 -13.19
C SER A 200 7.39 7.05 -13.58
N VAL A 201 8.04 5.90 -13.50
CA VAL A 201 9.48 5.72 -13.78
C VAL A 201 9.71 4.59 -14.77
N LEU A 202 10.78 4.71 -15.55
CA LEU A 202 11.14 3.77 -16.61
C LEU A 202 11.88 2.57 -16.02
N GLY A 203 11.15 1.59 -15.53
CA GLY A 203 11.75 0.38 -14.95
C GLY A 203 10.77 -0.74 -14.67
N ASP A 204 11.34 -1.92 -14.39
CA ASP A 204 10.63 -3.02 -13.72
C ASP A 204 10.55 -2.72 -12.19
N HIS A 205 9.93 -3.61 -11.42
CA HIS A 205 9.64 -3.43 -10.00
C HIS A 205 10.87 -3.00 -9.18
N LEU A 206 10.81 -1.81 -8.58
CA LEU A 206 11.90 -1.18 -7.79
C LEU A 206 13.19 -0.89 -8.56
N SER A 207 13.18 -1.01 -9.89
CA SER A 207 14.26 -0.51 -10.75
C SER A 207 14.04 0.98 -10.99
N ILE A 208 14.59 1.80 -10.10
CA ILE A 208 14.57 3.27 -10.19
C ILE A 208 16.02 3.78 -10.35
N SER A 209 16.23 4.76 -11.21
CA SER A 209 17.57 5.36 -11.39
C SER A 209 17.91 6.36 -10.28
N ASP A 210 19.19 6.66 -10.09
CA ASP A 210 19.61 7.68 -9.13
C ASP A 210 19.05 9.06 -9.48
N GLU A 211 18.94 9.38 -10.78
CA GLU A 211 18.33 10.62 -11.26
C GLU A 211 16.84 10.68 -10.89
N GLU A 212 16.09 9.60 -11.10
CA GLU A 212 14.67 9.50 -10.72
C GLU A 212 14.49 9.58 -9.19
N VAL A 213 15.41 9.01 -8.40
CA VAL A 213 15.40 9.17 -6.93
C VAL A 213 15.62 10.63 -6.54
N VAL A 214 16.59 11.30 -7.15
CA VAL A 214 16.87 12.73 -6.92
C VAL A 214 15.67 13.60 -7.31
N GLU A 215 14.95 13.22 -8.35
CA GLU A 215 13.77 13.95 -8.83
C GLU A 215 12.53 13.71 -7.97
N PHE A 216 12.18 12.46 -7.69
CA PHE A 216 10.87 12.10 -7.12
C PHE A 216 10.90 11.82 -5.60
N VAL A 217 12.05 11.54 -5.02
CA VAL A 217 12.17 11.16 -3.59
C VAL A 217 12.81 12.28 -2.77
N VAL A 218 14.01 12.72 -3.17
CA VAL A 218 14.85 13.65 -2.40
C VAL A 218 14.13 14.96 -2.02
N PRO A 219 13.33 15.61 -2.88
CA PRO A 219 12.68 16.88 -2.55
C PRO A 219 11.74 16.78 -1.33
N TYR A 220 11.23 15.58 -1.03
CA TYR A 220 10.34 15.31 0.09
C TYR A 220 11.06 14.86 1.37
N LEU A 221 12.38 14.61 1.28
CA LEU A 221 13.19 14.21 2.43
C LEU A 221 14.00 15.36 3.02
N MET A 222 14.30 16.38 2.22
CA MET A 222 15.01 17.56 2.68
C MET A 222 14.07 18.45 3.50
N GLN A 223 14.47 18.80 4.72
CA GLN A 223 13.86 19.94 5.40
C GLN A 223 14.31 21.19 4.64
N ASN A 224 13.39 22.11 4.33
CA ASN A 224 13.78 23.45 3.92
C ASN A 224 14.60 24.04 5.08
N CYS A 225 15.92 24.08 4.91
CA CYS A 225 16.78 24.94 5.70
C CYS A 225 16.40 26.38 5.33
N MET A 226 15.39 26.93 6.01
CA MET A 226 15.16 28.37 6.07
C MET A 226 15.96 28.95 7.22
#